data_AF-A0A6G8P170-F1
#
_entry.id   AF-A0A6G8P170-F1
#
_cell.length_a   1.000
_cell.length_b   1.000
_cell.length_c   1.000
_cell.angle_alpha   90.00
_cell.angle_beta   90.00
_cell.angle_gamma   90.00
#
_symmetry.space_group_name_H-M   'P 1'
#
loop_
_entity.id
_entity.type
_entity.pdbx_description
1 polymer ?
#
loop_
_entity_poly.entity_id
_entity_poly.type
_entity_poly.pdbx_seq_one_letter_code
_entity_poly.pdbx_strand_id
1 'polypeptide(L)'
;MPQIHLKAVVFDETRHWREDVVAIAGGRIHRTYFFDAELAVNCCEIALSYELWPMYTTPLADDEHGTAHEQLVAGEDNEIRYYHRRVIDSMRPEFVQDLGFHDVNEDESRDEAFERCLEHYRGNVVLDTPRFVHSTAQWESP
;
A
#
# COMPACT_ATOMS: atom_id res chain seq x y z
N MET A 1 -16.24 19.92 11.42
CA MET A 1 -15.80 18.68 12.11
C MET A 1 -14.33 18.47 11.80
N PRO A 2 -13.54 17.89 12.71
CA PRO A 2 -12.16 17.51 12.41
C PRO A 2 -12.14 16.50 11.25
N GLN A 3 -11.09 16.55 10.42
CA GLN A 3 -10.95 15.67 9.26
C GLN A 3 -9.56 15.02 9.21
N ILE A 4 -9.49 13.85 8.60
CA ILE A 4 -8.26 13.14 8.21
C ILE A 4 -8.16 13.13 6.67
N HIS A 5 -6.96 13.26 6.11
CA HIS A 5 -6.75 13.13 4.66
C HIS A 5 -6.06 11.80 4.39
N LEU A 6 -6.81 10.85 3.85
CA LEU A 6 -6.31 9.51 3.65
C LEU A 6 -5.73 9.34 2.26
N LYS A 7 -4.57 8.70 2.21
CA LYS A 7 -3.91 8.32 0.96
C LYS A 7 -3.39 6.89 1.10
N ALA A 8 -3.26 6.25 -0.05
CA ALA A 8 -2.55 4.99 -0.16
C ALA A 8 -1.35 5.15 -1.09
N VAL A 9 -0.29 4.41 -0.80
CA VAL A 9 0.94 4.40 -1.59
C VAL A 9 1.35 2.96 -1.88
N VAL A 10 1.80 2.73 -3.11
CA VAL A 10 2.21 1.40 -3.59
C VAL A 10 3.73 1.34 -3.73
N PHE A 11 4.35 0.36 -3.10
CA PHE A 11 5.79 0.07 -3.23
C PHE A 11 6.03 -1.26 -3.97
N ASP A 12 7.10 -1.30 -4.78
CA ASP A 12 7.67 -2.55 -5.28
C ASP A 12 8.48 -3.18 -4.13
N GLU A 13 7.99 -4.31 -3.61
CA GLU A 13 8.64 -5.07 -2.54
C GLU A 13 9.32 -6.34 -3.04
N THR A 14 9.42 -6.55 -4.36
CA THR A 14 9.91 -7.78 -4.99
C THR A 14 11.21 -8.29 -4.35
N ARG A 15 12.14 -7.39 -4.02
CA ARG A 15 13.45 -7.74 -3.42
C ARG A 15 13.39 -8.36 -2.01
N HIS A 16 12.26 -8.24 -1.33
CA HIS A 16 12.04 -8.75 0.02
C HIS A 16 11.44 -10.17 0.01
N TRP A 17 11.08 -10.67 -1.17
CA TRP A 17 10.49 -11.99 -1.35
C TRP A 17 11.50 -12.95 -1.95
N ARG A 18 11.30 -14.24 -1.67
CA ARG A 18 12.10 -15.31 -2.27
C ARG A 18 11.83 -15.38 -3.77
N GLU A 19 12.85 -15.74 -4.55
CA GLU A 19 12.79 -15.79 -6.02
C GLU A 19 11.68 -16.72 -6.55
N ASP A 20 11.40 -17.82 -5.86
CA ASP A 20 10.33 -18.75 -6.24
C ASP A 20 8.93 -18.13 -6.07
N VAL A 21 8.71 -17.39 -4.98
CA VAL A 21 7.45 -16.65 -4.76
C VAL A 21 7.30 -15.54 -5.81
N VAL A 22 8.39 -14.82 -6.11
CA VAL A 22 8.41 -13.79 -7.14
C VAL A 22 8.07 -14.36 -8.52
N ALA A 23 8.60 -15.54 -8.87
CA ALA A 23 8.31 -16.20 -10.14
C ALA A 23 6.83 -16.57 -10.26
N ILE A 24 6.23 -17.12 -9.20
CA ILE A 24 4.79 -17.45 -9.15
C ILE A 24 3.93 -16.18 -9.24
N ALA A 25 4.35 -15.09 -8.60
CA ALA A 25 3.67 -13.79 -8.62
C ALA A 25 3.80 -13.03 -9.96
N GLY A 26 4.36 -13.62 -11.00
CA GLY A 26 4.54 -12.97 -12.30
C GLY A 26 5.73 -11.99 -12.37
N GLY A 27 6.69 -12.11 -11.45
CA GLY A 27 7.95 -11.36 -11.47
C GLY A 27 7.95 -10.05 -10.69
N ARG A 28 6.79 -9.60 -10.19
CA ARG A 28 6.68 -8.40 -9.33
C ARG A 28 5.69 -8.62 -8.21
N ILE A 29 6.06 -8.11 -7.04
CA ILE A 29 5.20 -8.11 -5.85
C ILE A 29 5.11 -6.68 -5.34
N HIS A 30 3.88 -6.17 -5.24
CA HIS A 30 3.61 -4.82 -4.76
C HIS A 30 2.93 -4.86 -3.41
N ARG A 31 3.25 -3.91 -2.55
CA ARG A 31 2.55 -3.72 -1.29
C ARG A 31 1.97 -2.34 -1.20
N THR A 32 0.69 -2.29 -0.84
CA THR A 32 -0.03 -1.06 -0.62
C THR A 32 0.02 -0.69 0.86
N TYR A 33 0.29 0.57 1.13
CA TYR A 33 0.31 1.13 2.46
C TYR A 33 -0.64 2.32 2.57
N PHE A 34 -1.31 2.42 3.71
CA PHE A 34 -2.29 3.44 4.04
C PHE A 34 -1.70 4.45 5.01
N PHE A 35 -1.99 5.74 4.84
CA PHE A 35 -1.50 6.77 5.74
C PHE A 35 -2.38 8.01 5.73
N ASP A 36 -2.21 8.81 6.79
CA ASP A 36 -2.84 10.11 6.95
C ASP A 36 -1.86 11.21 6.51
N ALA A 37 -2.18 11.90 5.42
CA ALA A 37 -1.31 12.90 4.81
C ALA A 37 -1.14 14.18 5.64
N GLU A 38 -2.03 14.40 6.62
CA GLU A 38 -2.00 15.55 7.53
C GLU A 38 -1.25 15.24 8.84
N LEU A 39 -0.92 13.97 9.11
CA LEU A 39 -0.22 13.56 10.33
C LEU A 39 1.19 13.05 10.01
N ALA A 40 2.20 13.83 10.38
CA ALA A 40 3.60 13.43 10.27
C ALA A 40 4.24 13.31 11.66
N VAL A 41 5.04 12.27 11.83
CA VAL A 41 5.75 11.92 13.06
C VAL A 41 7.24 12.22 12.94
N ASN A 42 7.88 12.57 14.05
CA ASN A 42 9.33 12.77 14.09
C ASN A 42 10.03 11.45 14.40
N CYS A 43 10.44 10.73 13.35
CA CYS A 43 11.37 9.62 13.50
C CYS A 43 12.79 10.21 13.57
N CYS A 44 13.27 10.48 14.79
CA CYS A 44 14.60 11.02 15.10
C CYS A 44 14.81 12.48 14.68
N GLU A 45 14.24 13.43 15.45
CA GLU A 45 14.55 14.90 15.60
C GLU A 45 14.83 15.78 14.36
N ILE A 46 15.02 15.23 13.17
CA ILE A 46 15.67 15.87 12.01
C ILE A 46 14.69 15.96 10.84
N ALA A 47 13.83 14.97 10.64
CA ALA A 47 12.91 14.95 9.51
C ALA A 47 11.56 14.28 9.85
N LEU A 48 10.50 14.92 9.37
CA LEU A 48 9.13 14.41 9.45
C LEU A 48 8.95 13.20 8.53
N SER A 49 8.29 12.19 9.06
CA SER A 49 7.93 10.95 8.37
C SER A 49 6.44 10.69 8.46
N TYR A 50 5.88 10.01 7.48
CA TYR A 50 4.56 9.42 7.58
C TYR A 50 4.67 8.02 8.18
N GLU A 51 3.64 7.67 8.94
CA GLU A 51 3.44 6.34 9.48
C GLU A 51 2.57 5.54 8.50
N LEU A 52 3.19 4.59 7.82
CA LEU A 52 2.60 3.83 6.73
C LEU A 52 2.13 2.47 7.22
N TRP A 53 0.82 2.26 7.19
CA TRP A 53 0.16 1.05 7.66
C TRP A 53 -0.03 0.07 6.52
N PRO A 54 0.48 -1.16 6.60
CA PRO A 54 0.36 -2.12 5.51
C PRO A 54 -1.11 -2.51 5.30
N MET A 55 -1.53 -2.57 4.04
CA MET A 55 -2.87 -3.02 3.66
C MET A 55 -2.85 -4.47 3.18
N TYR A 56 -2.42 -4.68 1.94
CA TYR A 56 -2.32 -5.99 1.30
C TYR A 56 -1.18 -5.98 0.27
N THR A 57 -0.69 -7.17 -0.01
CA THR A 57 0.35 -7.46 -0.99
C THR A 57 -0.31 -8.09 -2.22
N THR A 58 -0.01 -7.53 -3.39
CA THR A 58 -0.57 -7.99 -4.66
C THR A 58 0.53 -8.57 -5.56
N PRO A 59 0.31 -9.76 -6.13
CA PRO A 59 1.16 -10.26 -7.20
C PRO A 59 0.83 -9.51 -8.50
N LEU A 60 1.73 -9.56 -9.48
CA LEU A 60 1.43 -9.07 -10.82
C LEU A 60 0.46 -9.99 -11.57
N ALA A 61 0.63 -11.29 -11.38
CA ALA A 61 -0.23 -12.32 -11.91
C ALA A 61 -0.39 -13.43 -10.87
N ASP A 62 -1.52 -14.09 -10.91
CA ASP A 62 -1.79 -15.29 -10.12
C ASP A 62 -2.39 -16.36 -11.01
N ASP A 63 -2.27 -17.61 -10.59
CA ASP A 63 -2.89 -18.74 -11.27
C ASP A 63 -4.38 -18.86 -10.91
N GLU A 64 -5.09 -19.77 -11.58
CA GLU A 64 -6.52 -20.01 -11.34
C GLU A 64 -6.82 -20.59 -9.96
N HIS A 65 -5.79 -21.01 -9.23
CA HIS A 65 -5.89 -21.55 -7.88
C HIS A 65 -5.54 -20.52 -6.80
N GLY A 66 -5.04 -19.33 -7.16
CA GLY A 66 -4.64 -18.30 -6.20
C GLY A 66 -3.36 -18.62 -5.45
N THR A 67 -2.47 -19.44 -6.02
CA THR A 67 -1.26 -19.92 -5.33
C THR A 67 -0.33 -18.77 -4.91
N ALA A 68 -0.19 -17.74 -5.74
CA ALA A 68 0.62 -16.58 -5.39
C ALA A 68 0.01 -15.84 -4.20
N HIS A 69 -1.29 -15.58 -4.25
CA HIS A 69 -2.04 -14.93 -3.18
C HIS A 69 -1.90 -15.68 -1.85
N GLU A 70 -2.06 -17.00 -1.83
CA GLU A 70 -1.92 -17.80 -0.60
C GLU A 70 -0.52 -17.68 0.01
N GLN A 71 0.54 -17.73 -0.81
CA GLN A 71 1.92 -17.59 -0.33
C GLN A 71 2.24 -16.18 0.14
N LEU A 72 1.69 -15.16 -0.54
CA LEU A 72 1.84 -13.77 -0.13
C LEU A 72 1.16 -13.54 1.22
N VAL A 73 -0.09 -13.97 1.39
CA VAL A 73 -0.83 -13.85 2.67
C VAL A 73 -0.08 -14.54 3.81
N ALA A 74 0.53 -15.70 3.55
CA ALA A 74 1.33 -16.40 4.57
C ALA A 74 2.64 -15.69 4.95
N GLY A 75 3.20 -14.89 4.03
CA GLY A 75 4.44 -14.13 4.24
C GLY A 75 4.24 -12.68 4.65
N GLU A 76 2.99 -12.19 4.69
CA GLU A 76 2.68 -10.81 5.07
C GLU A 76 2.97 -10.52 6.53
N ASP A 77 3.61 -9.38 6.79
CA ASP A 77 3.71 -8.79 8.11
C ASP A 77 2.63 -7.68 8.30
N ASN A 78 2.41 -7.24 9.54
CA ASN A 78 1.62 -6.04 9.84
C ASN A 78 2.51 -4.93 10.42
N GLU A 79 3.79 -4.91 10.02
CA GLU A 79 4.77 -3.96 10.52
C GLU A 79 4.53 -2.59 9.88
N ILE A 80 4.29 -1.60 10.74
CA ILE A 80 4.18 -0.20 10.36
C ILE A 80 5.55 0.29 9.85
N ARG A 81 5.57 0.95 8.68
CA ARG A 81 6.78 1.51 8.09
C ARG A 81 6.80 3.02 8.27
N TYR A 82 7.97 3.59 8.53
CA TYR A 82 8.14 5.03 8.60
C TYR A 82 8.91 5.53 7.38
N TYR A 83 8.29 6.41 6.59
CA TYR A 83 8.91 6.99 5.41
C TYR A 83 8.94 8.49 5.48
N HIS A 84 10.09 9.09 5.15
CA HIS A 84 10.22 10.54 5.12
C HIS A 84 9.17 11.17 4.20
N ARG A 85 8.50 12.21 4.71
CA ARG A 85 7.45 12.94 3.99
C ARG A 85 7.91 13.35 2.59
N ARG A 86 9.14 13.85 2.47
CA ARG A 86 9.71 14.27 1.17
C ARG A 86 9.72 13.14 0.13
N VAL A 87 9.95 11.90 0.55
CA VAL A 87 9.95 10.74 -0.36
C VAL A 87 8.53 10.54 -0.88
N ILE A 88 7.57 10.41 0.02
CA ILE A 88 6.15 10.17 -0.31
C ILE A 88 5.56 11.30 -1.14
N ASP A 89 5.78 12.55 -0.75
CA ASP A 89 5.28 13.74 -1.47
C ASP A 89 5.88 13.90 -2.88
N SER A 90 7.06 13.30 -3.12
CA SER A 90 7.74 13.30 -4.42
C SER A 90 7.43 12.07 -5.28
N MET A 91 6.66 11.10 -4.76
CA MET A 91 6.30 9.91 -5.52
C MET A 91 5.45 10.28 -6.74
N ARG A 92 5.63 9.50 -7.81
CA ARG A 92 4.87 9.72 -9.02
C ARG A 92 3.38 9.41 -8.73
N PRO A 93 2.42 10.21 -9.25
CA PRO A 93 1.00 10.08 -8.90
C PRO A 93 0.40 8.70 -9.14
N GLU A 94 0.92 7.93 -10.09
CA GLU A 94 0.43 6.58 -10.36
C GLU A 94 0.70 5.56 -9.24
N PHE A 95 1.63 5.85 -8.32
CA PHE A 95 1.90 5.04 -7.14
C PHE A 95 1.19 5.57 -5.89
N VAL A 96 0.43 6.66 -6.01
CA VAL A 96 -0.25 7.31 -4.89
C VAL A 96 -1.72 7.47 -5.22
N GLN A 97 -2.57 6.82 -4.44
CA GLN A 97 -4.00 7.01 -4.53
C GLN A 97 -4.48 7.99 -3.46
N ASP A 98 -5.12 9.07 -3.90
CA ASP A 98 -5.81 9.99 -3.00
C ASP A 98 -7.20 9.42 -2.67
N LEU A 99 -7.45 9.13 -1.39
CA LEU A 99 -8.71 8.58 -0.89
C LEU A 99 -9.62 9.68 -0.34
N GLY A 100 -9.13 10.92 -0.32
CA GLY A 100 -9.89 12.09 0.06
C GLY A 100 -9.93 12.36 1.56
N PHE A 101 -10.73 13.36 1.91
CA PHE A 101 -10.95 13.76 3.28
C PHE A 101 -12.08 12.94 3.90
N HIS A 102 -11.88 12.50 5.14
CA HIS A 102 -12.86 11.78 5.91
C HIS A 102 -13.13 12.52 7.22
N ASP A 103 -14.42 12.59 7.58
CA ASP A 103 -14.83 13.22 8.83
C ASP A 103 -14.49 12.33 10.03
N VAL A 104 -14.04 12.99 11.09
CA VAL A 104 -13.88 12.41 12.43
C VAL A 104 -15.16 12.70 13.21
N ASN A 105 -15.81 11.65 13.71
CA ASN A 105 -17.07 11.77 14.43
C ASN A 105 -16.88 12.50 15.77
N GLU A 106 -17.94 13.09 16.33
CA GLU A 106 -17.85 13.89 17.57
C GLU A 106 -17.34 13.10 18.79
N ASP A 107 -17.66 11.80 18.83
CA ASP A 107 -17.26 10.88 19.90
C ASP A 107 -16.03 10.01 19.55
N GLU A 108 -15.33 10.34 18.45
CA GLU A 108 -14.23 9.53 17.90
C GLU A 108 -12.92 10.34 17.90
N SER A 109 -11.82 9.72 18.32
CA SER A 109 -10.49 10.26 18.18
C SER A 109 -9.98 10.15 16.73
N ARG A 110 -8.93 10.89 16.39
CA ARG A 110 -8.30 10.79 15.07
C ARG A 110 -7.80 9.37 14.77
N ASP A 111 -7.23 8.71 15.78
CA ASP A 111 -6.66 7.37 15.67
C ASP A 111 -7.78 6.33 15.46
N GLU A 112 -8.89 6.42 16.19
CA GLU A 112 -10.07 5.57 15.98
C GLU A 112 -10.67 5.79 14.57
N ALA A 113 -10.75 7.04 14.12
CA ALA A 113 -11.23 7.35 12.76
C ALA A 113 -10.30 6.77 11.68
N PHE A 114 -8.98 6.81 11.91
CA PHE A 114 -7.99 6.22 11.04
C PHE A 114 -8.13 4.70 10.98
N GLU A 115 -8.21 4.03 12.14
CA GLU A 115 -8.39 2.57 12.25
C GLU A 115 -9.67 2.11 11.55
N ARG A 116 -10.81 2.78 11.81
CA ARG A 116 -12.08 2.50 11.13
C ARG A 116 -11.96 2.60 9.61
N CYS A 117 -11.28 3.63 9.11
CA CYS A 117 -11.08 3.79 7.67
C CYS A 117 -10.13 2.72 7.11
N LEU A 118 -9.05 2.40 7.83
CA LEU A 118 -8.12 1.34 7.46
C LEU A 118 -8.83 -0.01 7.34
N GLU A 119 -9.67 -0.38 8.30
CA GLU A 119 -10.50 -1.59 8.25
C GLU A 119 -11.44 -1.59 7.06
N HIS A 120 -12.12 -0.46 6.80
CA HIS A 120 -13.00 -0.30 5.66
C HIS A 120 -12.26 -0.55 4.33
N TYR A 121 -11.13 0.12 4.12
CA TYR A 121 -10.37 0.00 2.89
C TYR A 121 -9.71 -1.37 2.73
N ARG A 122 -9.22 -1.99 3.81
CA ARG A 122 -8.68 -3.36 3.76
C ARG A 122 -9.75 -4.39 3.40
N GLY A 123 -10.96 -4.26 3.93
CA GLY A 123 -12.03 -5.24 3.75
C GLY A 123 -12.85 -5.07 2.48
N ASN A 124 -12.93 -3.86 1.92
CA ASN A 124 -13.95 -3.52 0.91
C ASN A 124 -13.41 -2.90 -0.37
N VAL A 125 -12.13 -2.53 -0.43
CA VAL A 125 -11.57 -1.79 -1.57
C VAL A 125 -10.26 -2.41 -2.03
N VAL A 126 -10.28 -2.94 -3.26
CA VAL A 126 -9.05 -3.20 -4.00
C VAL A 126 -8.62 -1.87 -4.64
N LEU A 127 -7.47 -1.38 -4.21
CA LEU A 127 -6.82 -0.19 -4.75
C LEU A 127 -5.98 -0.66 -5.92
N ASP A 128 -6.32 -0.15 -7.10
CA ASP A 128 -5.66 -0.55 -8.34
C ASP A 128 -4.16 -0.28 -8.25
N THR A 129 -3.36 -1.30 -8.54
CA THR A 129 -1.94 -1.10 -8.79
C THR A 129 -1.76 -0.33 -10.11
N PRO A 130 -0.74 0.53 -10.23
CA PRO A 130 -0.51 1.28 -11.46
C PRO A 130 -0.44 0.38 -12.69
N ARG A 131 -1.28 0.67 -13.70
CA ARG A 131 -1.50 -0.16 -14.90
C ARG A 131 -0.25 -0.51 -15.72
N PHE A 132 0.85 0.22 -15.56
CA PHE A 132 2.11 -0.03 -16.28
C PHE A 132 2.89 -1.25 -15.79
N VAL A 133 2.51 -1.85 -14.66
CA VAL A 133 3.15 -3.10 -14.20
C VAL A 133 2.70 -4.30 -15.05
N HIS A 134 1.52 -4.26 -15.69
CA HIS A 134 1.01 -5.35 -16.55
C HIS A 134 1.63 -5.40 -17.96
N SER A 135 2.53 -4.47 -18.32
CA SER A 135 3.00 -4.29 -19.69
C SER A 135 4.42 -4.84 -19.94
N THR A 136 4.66 -6.12 -19.70
CA THR A 136 5.75 -6.88 -20.38
C THR A 136 5.40 -8.36 -20.50
N ALA A 137 4.26 -8.69 -21.12
CA ALA A 137 3.98 -10.06 -21.56
C ALA A 137 3.27 -10.05 -22.93
N GLN A 138 3.86 -9.37 -23.91
CA GLN A 138 3.60 -9.65 -25.32
C GLN A 138 4.95 -9.75 -26.03
N TRP A 139 5.60 -10.89 -25.83
CA TRP A 139 6.53 -11.40 -26.84
C TRP A 139 5.66 -11.96 -27.97
N GLU A 140 5.38 -11.14 -28.96
CA GLU A 140 4.94 -11.66 -30.26
C GLU A 140 6.15 -12.34 -30.93
N SER A 141 6.02 -13.63 -31.19
CA SER A 141 6.74 -14.35 -32.25
C SER A 141 5.74 -15.37 -32.81
N PRO A 142 5.61 -15.48 -34.13
CA PRO A 142 6.72 -15.88 -35.01
C PRO A 142 7.17 -14.83 -36.02
#